data_AF-A0A166DIY6-F1
#
_entry.id   AF-A0A166DIY6-F1
#
_cell.length_a   1.000
_cell.length_b   1.000
_cell.length_c   1.000
_cell.angle_alpha   90.00
_cell.angle_beta   90.00
_cell.angle_gamma   90.00
#
_symmetry.space_group_name_H-M   'P 1'
#
loop_
_entity.id
_entity.type
_entity.pdbx_description
1 polymer ?
#
loop_
_entity_poly.entity_id
_entity_poly.type
_entity_poly.pdbx_seq_one_letter_code
_entity_poly.pdbx_strand_id
1 'polypeptide(L)' 'MTQEQLGKLLGVSRQTVGALERGRFDPPITMAYYISLILEQPLNELFDFESIEINIKNGSIERV' A
#
# COMPACT_ATOMS: atom_id res chain seq x y z
N MET A 1 -5.26 -9.58 13.53
CA MET A 1 -6.13 -8.42 13.21
C MET A 1 -7.08 -8.80 12.09
N THR A 2 -8.34 -8.36 12.11
CA THR A 2 -9.31 -8.58 11.03
C THR A 2 -9.34 -7.41 10.04
N GLN A 3 -9.86 -7.63 8.82
CA GLN A 3 -10.06 -6.57 7.81
C GLN A 3 -10.92 -5.40 8.33
N GLU A 4 -11.92 -5.71 9.16
CA GLU A 4 -12.80 -4.69 9.75
C GLU A 4 -12.04 -3.83 10.78
N GLN A 5 -11.20 -4.45 11.60
CA GLN A 5 -10.33 -3.73 12.54
C GLN A 5 -9.34 -2.84 11.81
N LEU A 6 -8.70 -3.34 10.75
CA LEU A 6 -7.78 -2.56 9.94
C LEU A 6 -8.49 -1.39 9.24
N GLY A 7 -9.69 -1.62 8.69
CA GLY A 7 -10.50 -0.58 8.08
C GLY A 7 -10.84 0.53 9.06
N LYS A 8 -11.23 0.17 10.29
CA LYS A 8 -11.50 1.13 11.37
C LYS A 8 -10.29 1.99 11.71
N LEU A 9 -9.09 1.40 11.77
CA LEU A 9 -7.84 2.13 12.04
C LEU A 9 -7.46 3.07 10.88
N LEU A 10 -7.69 2.64 9.64
CA LEU A 10 -7.39 3.41 8.43
C LEU A 10 -8.48 4.43 8.05
N GLY A 11 -9.62 4.42 8.74
CA GLY A 11 -10.78 5.26 8.39
C GLY A 11 -11.45 4.85 7.07
N VAL A 12 -11.38 3.57 6.69
CA VAL A 12 -11.98 3.02 5.46
C VAL A 12 -12.88 1.82 5.75
N SER A 13 -13.70 1.45 4.77
CA SER A 13 -14.59 0.29 4.90
C SER A 13 -13.83 -1.04 4.90
N ARG A 14 -14.40 -2.09 5.49
CA ARG A 14 -13.89 -3.47 5.36
C ARG A 14 -13.73 -3.87 3.88
N GLN A 15 -14.64 -3.42 3.02
CA GLN A 15 -14.62 -3.69 1.59
C GLN A 15 -13.42 -3.05 0.90
N THR A 16 -13.00 -1.85 1.35
CA THR A 16 -11.80 -1.16 0.88
C THR A 16 -10.56 -1.95 1.22
N VAL A 17 -10.43 -2.42 2.47
CA VAL A 17 -9.32 -3.31 2.88
C VAL A 17 -9.32 -4.60 2.06
N GLY A 18 -10.48 -5.24 1.90
CA GLY A 18 -10.58 -6.44 1.08
C GLY A 18 -10.38 -6.18 -0.42
N ALA A 19 -10.49 -4.94 -0.91
CA ALA A 19 -10.14 -4.58 -2.29
C ALA A 19 -8.63 -4.39 -2.43
N LEU A 20 -8.00 -3.79 -1.43
CA LEU A 20 -6.56 -3.62 -1.32
C LEU A 20 -5.85 -4.98 -1.29
N GLU A 21 -6.25 -5.89 -0.42
CA GLU A 21 -5.65 -7.23 -0.29
C GLU A 21 -5.79 -8.09 -1.57
N ARG A 22 -6.78 -7.77 -2.43
CA ARG A 22 -6.96 -8.42 -3.73
C ARG A 22 -6.23 -7.71 -4.87
N GLY A 23 -5.43 -6.68 -4.58
CA GLY A 23 -4.70 -5.91 -5.58
C GLY A 23 -5.61 -5.16 -6.55
N ARG A 24 -6.82 -4.76 -6.14
CA ARG A 24 -7.77 -4.07 -7.04
C ARG A 24 -7.39 -2.61 -7.32
N PHE A 25 -6.49 -2.04 -6.53
CA PHE A 25 -5.96 -0.69 -6.72
C PHE A 25 -4.63 -0.55 -5.96
N ASP A 26 -3.81 0.40 -6.40
CA ASP A 26 -2.63 0.84 -5.66
C ASP A 26 -3.04 1.81 -4.55
N PRO A 27 -2.74 1.53 -3.27
CA PRO A 27 -3.00 2.47 -2.21
C PRO A 27 -2.13 3.72 -2.38
N PRO A 28 -2.63 4.91 -1.97
CA PRO A 28 -1.76 6.07 -1.80
C PRO A 28 -0.62 5.75 -0.82
N ILE A 29 0.55 6.35 -1.03
CA ILE A 29 1.74 6.10 -0.18
C ILE A 29 1.46 6.34 1.32
N THR A 30 0.59 7.29 1.65
CA THR A 30 0.15 7.57 3.01
C THR A 30 -0.61 6.39 3.63
N MET A 31 -1.47 5.72 2.87
CA MET A 31 -2.18 4.53 3.32
C MET A 31 -1.21 3.34 3.50
N ALA A 32 -0.30 3.13 2.56
CA ALA A 32 0.73 2.09 2.69
C ALA A 32 1.61 2.31 3.94
N TYR A 33 2.00 3.55 4.20
CA TYR A 33 2.74 3.93 5.40
C TYR A 33 1.94 3.73 6.70
N TYR A 34 0.65 4.07 6.72
CA TYR A 34 -0.16 3.78 7.91
C TYR A 34 -0.34 2.28 8.16
N ILE A 35 -0.48 1.49 7.10
CA ILE A 35 -0.52 0.03 7.21
C ILE A 35 0.78 -0.50 7.80
N SER A 36 1.94 0.03 7.39
CA SER A 36 3.25 -0.37 7.93
C SER A 36 3.36 -0.07 9.42
N LEU A 37 2.88 1.09 9.86
CA LEU A 37 2.85 1.44 11.29
C LEU A 37 1.88 0.56 12.10
N ILE A 38 0.69 0.26 11.55
CA ILE A 38 -0.33 -0.56 12.24
C ILE A 38 0.11 -2.02 12.39
N LEU A 39 0.76 -2.56 11.35
CA LEU A 39 1.22 -3.94 11.33
C LEU A 39 2.59 -4.13 11.96
N GLU A 40 3.29 -3.04 12.29
CA GLU A 40 4.67 -3.05 12.78
C GLU A 40 5.62 -3.79 11.84
N GLN A 41 5.40 -3.68 10.54
CA GLN A 41 6.22 -4.30 9.49
C GLN A 41 6.73 -3.21 8.54
N PRO A 42 7.95 -3.35 8.00
CA PRO A 42 8.47 -2.37 7.04
C PRO A 42 7.72 -2.45 5.70
N LEU A 43 7.67 -1.34 4.95
CA LEU A 43 6.88 -1.25 3.72
C LEU A 43 7.25 -2.32 2.68
N ASN A 44 8.54 -2.63 2.55
CA ASN A 44 9.08 -3.60 1.60
C ASN A 44 8.70 -5.06 1.92
N GLU A 45 8.22 -5.35 3.14
CA GLU A 45 7.68 -6.66 3.50
C GLU A 45 6.17 -6.75 3.25
N LEU A 46 5.49 -5.61 3.15
CA LEU A 46 4.04 -5.53 2.96
C LEU A 46 3.61 -5.30 1.51
N PHE A 47 4.48 -4.70 0.71
CA PHE A 47 4.19 -4.31 -0.67
C PHE A 47 5.37 -4.67 -1.57
N ASP A 48 5.06 -5.23 -2.74
CA ASP A 48 6.04 -5.54 -3.77
C ASP A 48 6.32 -4.30 -4.63
N PHE A 49 7.35 -3.55 -4.26
CA PHE A 49 7.85 -2.43 -5.06
C PHE A 49 8.89 -2.86 -6.11
N GLU A 50 9.39 -4.10 -6.07
CA GLU A 50 10.42 -4.60 -6.98
C GLU A 50 9.85 -4.86 -8.38
N SER A 51 8.55 -5.15 -8.48
CA SER A 51 7.83 -5.28 -9.74
C SER A 51 7.62 -3.97 -10.51
N ILE A 52 7.94 -2.81 -9.92
CA ILE A 52 7.73 -1.51 -10.55
C ILE A 52 8.92 -1.19 -11.47
N GLU A 53 8.70 -1.23 -12.78
CA GLU A 53 9.67 -0.71 -13.74
C GLU A 53 9.73 0.82 -13.64
N ILE A 54 10.92 1.32 -13.30
CA ILE A 54 11.22 2.75 -13.22
C ILE A 54 12.20 3.15 -14.31
N ASN A 55 11.91 4.26 -15.01
CA ASN A 55 12.86 4.91 -15.90
C ASN A 55 13.35 6.20 -15.25
N ILE A 56 14.68 6.35 -15.16
CA ILE A 56 15.29 7.57 -14.63
C ILE A 56 15.77 8.41 -15.82
N LYS A 57 15.02 9.47 -16.15
CA LYS A 57 15.40 10.46 -17.18
C LYS A 57 15.62 11.82 -16.55
N ASN A 58 16.77 12.43 -16.81
CA ASN A 58 17.11 13.79 -16.39
C ASN A 58 16.85 14.08 -14.89
N GLY A 59 17.02 13.08 -14.01
CA GLY A 59 16.82 13.22 -12.57
C GLY A 59 15.37 13.04 -12.08
N SER A 60 14.44 12.71 -12.98
CA SER A 60 13.05 12.39 -12.65
C SER A 60 12.78 10.90 -12.77
N ILE A 61 11.94 10.36 -11.86
CA ILE A 61 11.45 8.99 -11.92
C ILE A 61 10.15 8.98 -12.72
N GLU A 62 10.14 8.28 -13.85
CA GLU A 62 8.95 8.00 -14.66
C GLU A 62 8.58 6.52 -14.47
N ARG A 63 7.30 6.24 -14.17
CA ARG A 63 6.79 4.86 -14.25
C ARG A 63 6.75 4.47 -15.73
N VAL A 64 7.26 3.29 -16.06
CA VAL A 64 7.18 2.71 -17.42
C VAL A 64 5.73 2.35 -17.75
#